data_AF-A0A453PEZ5-F1
#
_entry.id   AF-A0A453PEZ5-F1
#
_cell.length_a   1.000
_cell.length_b   1.000
_cell.length_c   1.000
_cell.angle_alpha   90.00
_cell.angle_beta   90.00
_cell.angle_gamma   90.00
#
_symmetry.space_group_name_H-M   'P 1'
#
loop_
_entity.id
_entity.type
_entity.pdbx_description
1 polymer ?
#
loop_
_entity_poly.entity_id
_entity_poly.type
_entity_poly.pdbx_seq_one_letter_code
_entity_poly.pdbx_strand_id
1 'polypeptide(L)'
;SNKGTRLYTCAIRPAAIYGPGEERHLPRILSLGKLGLASFRIGAPNVKTDWVYADNLVLALILASMGLLDDIPGRKGTPVAAGQAYFICD
;
A
#
# COMPACT_ATOMS: atom_id res chain seq x y z
N SER A 1 -13.27 5.04 -36.49
CA SER A 1 -12.48 4.24 -35.55
C SER A 1 -12.98 4.53 -34.15
N ASN A 2 -13.45 3.51 -33.43
CA ASN A 2 -14.15 3.66 -32.16
C ASN A 2 -13.19 4.25 -31.12
N LYS A 3 -13.24 5.57 -30.87
CA LYS A 3 -12.49 6.22 -29.78
C LYS A 3 -13.20 5.89 -28.46
N GLY A 4 -13.23 4.60 -28.11
CA GLY A 4 -13.70 4.18 -26.80
C GLY A 4 -12.68 4.66 -25.77
N THR A 5 -13.14 5.43 -24.78
CA THR A 5 -12.36 5.80 -23.61
C THR A 5 -11.88 4.51 -22.94
N ARG A 6 -10.56 4.29 -22.86
CA ARG A 6 -10.02 3.08 -22.24
C ARG A 6 -9.75 3.35 -20.77
N LEU A 7 -10.42 2.60 -19.89
CA LEU A 7 -10.17 2.65 -18.45
C LEU A 7 -9.04 1.69 -18.10
N TYR A 8 -7.87 2.23 -17.75
CA TYR A 8 -6.75 1.43 -17.24
C TYR A 8 -6.87 1.23 -15.73
N THR A 9 -6.49 0.04 -15.26
CA THR A 9 -6.57 -0.34 -13.85
C THR A 9 -5.27 -0.96 -13.38
N CYS A 10 -4.98 -0.84 -12.08
CA CYS A 10 -3.90 -1.55 -11.39
C CYS A 10 -4.37 -1.98 -9.99
N ALA A 11 -3.56 -2.77 -9.28
CA ALA A 11 -3.83 -3.16 -7.90
C ALA A 11 -2.66 -2.77 -6.98
N ILE A 12 -2.96 -2.06 -5.89
CA ILE A 12 -2.02 -1.81 -4.78
C ILE A 12 -2.36 -2.78 -3.65
N ARG A 13 -1.35 -3.52 -3.17
CA ARG A 13 -1.49 -4.61 -2.19
C ARG A 13 -0.61 -4.32 -0.97
N PRO A 14 -1.07 -3.47 -0.04
CA PRO A 14 -0.37 -3.29 1.22
C PRO A 14 -0.52 -4.55 2.08
N ALA A 15 0.43 -4.79 2.98
CA ALA A 15 0.26 -5.77 4.06
C ALA A 15 -0.56 -5.15 5.19
N ALA A 16 0.01 -4.97 6.38
CA ALA A 16 -0.61 -4.21 7.46
C ALA A 16 -0.28 -2.71 7.34
N ILE A 17 -1.25 -1.86 7.67
CA ILE A 17 -1.11 -0.41 7.59
C ILE A 17 -0.99 0.14 9.02
N TYR A 18 -0.07 1.07 9.23
CA TYR A 18 0.07 1.75 10.52
C TYR A 18 0.22 3.26 10.36
N GLY A 19 -0.02 3.98 11.46
CA GLY A 19 0.12 5.43 11.52
C GLY A 19 -0.94 6.07 12.42
N PRO A 20 -0.96 7.41 12.50
CA PRO A 20 -2.00 8.14 13.22
C PRO A 20 -3.41 7.73 12.78
N GLY A 21 -4.30 7.50 13.73
CA GLY A 21 -5.69 7.07 13.46
C GLY A 21 -5.86 5.58 13.15
N GLU A 22 -4.80 4.77 13.23
CA GLU A 22 -4.94 3.31 13.19
C GLU A 22 -5.55 2.82 14.51
N GLU A 23 -6.78 2.29 14.44
CA GLU A 23 -7.57 1.93 15.62
C GLU A 23 -7.68 0.40 15.86
N ARG A 24 -7.17 -0.43 14.95
CA ARG A 24 -7.41 -1.87 14.94
C ARG A 24 -6.24 -2.68 15.49
N HIS A 25 -5.05 -2.49 14.94
CA HIS A 25 -3.89 -3.33 15.20
C HIS A 25 -3.10 -2.84 16.42
N LEU A 26 -2.67 -1.59 16.42
CA LEU A 26 -1.86 -1.00 17.49
C LEU A 26 -2.62 -0.94 18.82
N PRO A 27 -3.88 -0.46 18.88
CA PRO A 27 -4.59 -0.44 20.16
C PRO A 27 -4.83 -1.84 20.72
N ARG A 28 -5.12 -2.82 19.86
CA ARG A 28 -5.27 -4.22 20.25
C ARG A 28 -3.97 -4.78 20.81
N ILE A 29 -2.85 -4.60 20.10
CA ILE A 29 -1.52 -5.03 20.56
C ILE A 29 -1.19 -4.42 21.92
N LEU A 30 -1.42 -3.12 22.10
CA LEU A 30 -1.19 -2.43 23.37
C LEU A 30 -2.11 -2.96 24.48
N SER A 31 -3.39 -3.21 24.20
CA SER A 31 -4.34 -3.74 25.18
C SER A 31 -3.93 -5.14 25.67
N LEU A 32 -3.54 -6.02 24.75
CA LEU A 32 -3.05 -7.36 25.07
C LEU A 32 -1.74 -7.29 25.85
N GLY A 33 -0.86 -6.34 25.52
CA GLY A 33 0.36 -6.04 26.26
C GLY A 33 0.08 -5.67 27.72
N LYS A 34 -0.85 -4.73 27.94
CA LYS A 34 -1.26 -4.31 29.29
C LYS A 34 -1.88 -5.43 30.11
N LEU A 35 -2.56 -6.38 29.47
CA LEU A 35 -3.16 -7.55 30.12
C LEU A 35 -2.15 -8.70 30.33
N GLY A 36 -0.90 -8.58 29.87
CA GLY A 36 0.07 -9.68 29.88
C GLY A 36 -0.28 -10.82 28.92
N LEU A 37 -1.25 -10.61 28.03
CA LEU A 37 -1.76 -11.58 27.04
C LEU A 37 -1.12 -11.41 25.65
N ALA A 38 -0.18 -10.48 25.55
CA ALA A 38 0.65 -10.29 24.38
C ALA A 38 1.66 -11.42 24.21
N SER A 39 1.25 -12.50 23.55
CA SER A 39 2.16 -13.56 23.11
C SER A 39 2.71 -13.25 21.71
N PHE A 40 3.35 -12.10 21.53
CA PHE A 40 4.16 -11.87 20.33
C PHE A 40 5.58 -12.38 20.60
N ARG A 41 6.12 -13.19 19.68
CA ARG A 41 7.57 -13.36 19.60
C ARG A 41 8.12 -12.04 19.11
N ILE A 42 8.66 -11.23 20.02
CA ILE A 42 9.62 -10.21 19.64
C ILE A 42 10.79 -11.01 19.06
N GLY A 43 10.93 -10.95 17.74
CA GLY A 43 12.07 -11.56 17.06
C GLY A 43 13.38 -10.95 17.55
N ALA A 44 14.51 -11.45 17.05
CA ALA A 44 15.78 -10.75 17.25
C ALA A 44 15.65 -9.28 16.81
N PRO A 45 16.45 -8.33 17.34
CA PRO A 45 16.32 -6.90 17.04
C PRO A 45 16.38 -6.52 15.55
N ASN A 46 16.82 -7.44 14.70
CA ASN A 46 16.90 -7.30 13.24
C ASN A 46 15.68 -7.86 12.49
N VAL A 47 14.67 -8.41 13.17
CA VAL A 47 13.44 -8.87 12.53
C VAL A 47 12.64 -7.67 12.03
N LYS A 48 12.30 -7.69 10.74
CA LYS A 48 11.50 -6.67 10.07
C LYS A 48 10.06 -7.14 9.89
N THR A 49 9.15 -6.19 9.82
CA THR A 49 7.75 -6.41 9.45
C THR A 49 7.51 -5.89 8.04
N ASP A 50 6.51 -6.40 7.34
CA ASP A 50 6.08 -5.93 6.01
C ASP A 50 5.03 -4.82 6.08
N TRP A 51 4.92 -4.14 7.22
CA TRP A 51 3.92 -3.08 7.41
C TRP A 51 4.23 -1.88 6.52
N VAL A 52 3.22 -1.04 6.28
CA VAL A 52 3.37 0.19 5.51
C VAL A 52 2.77 1.36 6.26
N TYR A 53 3.52 2.45 6.34
CA TYR A 53 2.99 3.69 6.91
C TYR A 53 1.85 4.25 6.05
N ALA A 54 0.81 4.79 6.69
CA ALA A 54 -0.40 5.28 6.02
C ALA A 54 -0.08 6.29 4.89
N ASP A 55 0.83 7.24 5.12
CA ASP A 55 1.18 8.23 4.11
C ASP A 55 1.97 7.61 2.94
N ASN A 56 2.75 6.54 3.19
CA ASN A 56 3.43 5.79 2.13
C ASN A 56 2.43 5.03 1.26
N LEU A 57 1.34 4.49 1.83
CA LEU A 57 0.24 3.92 1.06
C LEU A 57 -0.44 4.98 0.19
N VAL A 58 -0.71 6.17 0.74
CA VAL A 58 -1.29 7.29 -0.04
C VAL A 58 -0.36 7.69 -1.19
N LEU A 59 0.94 7.80 -0.93
CA LEU A 59 1.93 8.08 -1.97
C LEU A 59 1.94 7.01 -3.06
N ALA A 60 1.89 5.73 -2.69
CA ALA A 60 1.82 4.63 -3.65
C ALA A 60 0.57 4.70 -4.54
N LEU A 61 -0.60 5.04 -3.96
CA LEU A 61 -1.84 5.25 -4.70
C LEU A 61 -1.73 6.41 -5.70
N ILE A 62 -1.10 7.52 -5.30
CA ILE A 62 -0.86 8.67 -6.18
C ILE A 62 0.07 8.28 -7.34
N LEU A 63 1.19 7.62 -7.05
CA LEU A 63 2.14 7.17 -8.07
C LEU A 63 1.53 6.16 -9.04
N ALA A 64 0.74 5.22 -8.54
CA ALA A 64 0.03 4.25 -9.36
C ALA A 64 -1.01 4.92 -10.27
N SER A 65 -1.73 5.93 -9.74
CA SER A 65 -2.68 6.73 -10.53
C SER A 65 -1.96 7.48 -11.65
N MET A 66 -0.84 8.13 -11.36
CA MET A 66 0.01 8.77 -12.38
C MET A 66 0.59 7.76 -13.39
N GLY A 67 0.81 6.52 -12.98
CA GLY A 67 1.25 5.41 -13.82
C GLY A 67 0.16 4.85 -14.75
N LEU A 68 -1.11 5.18 -14.50
CA LEU A 68 -2.28 4.80 -15.30
C LEU A 68 -2.72 5.85 -16.32
N LEU A 69 -2.19 7.07 -16.24
CA LEU A 69 -2.51 8.15 -17.18
C LEU A 69 -1.94 7.86 -18.57
N ASP A 70 -2.78 7.95 -19.60
CA ASP A 70 -2.43 7.73 -21.01
C ASP A 70 -2.37 9.03 -21.83
N ASP A 71 -2.61 10.17 -21.20
CA ASP A 71 -2.65 11.51 -21.79
C ASP A 71 -1.42 12.38 -21.44
N ILE A 72 -0.45 11.82 -20.72
CA ILE A 72 0.80 12.51 -20.36
C ILE A 72 1.63 12.78 -21.63
N PRO A 73 1.97 14.04 -21.96
CA PRO A 73 2.81 14.37 -23.11
C PRO A 73 4.13 13.60 -23.11
N GLY A 74 4.48 13.00 -24.24
CA GLY A 74 5.71 12.23 -24.40
C GLY A 74 5.63 10.76 -23.95
N ARG A 75 4.55 10.34 -23.29
CA ARG A 75 4.25 8.92 -23.06
C ARG A 75 3.37 8.39 -24.19
N LYS A 76 3.78 7.28 -24.81
CA LYS A 76 3.01 6.60 -25.87
C LYS A 76 2.80 5.14 -25.48
N GLY A 77 1.65 4.59 -25.86
CA GLY A 77 1.31 3.19 -25.62
C GLY A 77 0.54 2.97 -24.32
N THR A 78 0.48 1.72 -23.88
CA THR A 78 -0.20 1.32 -22.65
C THR A 78 0.53 1.93 -21.43
N PRO A 79 -0.18 2.58 -20.50
CA PRO A 79 0.42 3.10 -19.27
C PRO A 79 1.14 2.00 -18.47
N VAL A 80 2.23 2.36 -17.80
CA VAL A 80 3.13 1.41 -17.12
C VAL A 80 2.42 0.61 -16.01
N ALA A 81 1.44 1.22 -15.34
CA ALA A 81 0.70 0.57 -14.27
C ALA A 81 -0.46 -0.30 -14.77
N ALA A 82 -0.82 -0.23 -16.04
CA ALA A 82 -1.98 -0.94 -16.56
C ALA A 82 -1.82 -2.48 -16.42
N GLY A 83 -2.78 -3.10 -15.75
CA GLY A 83 -2.81 -4.54 -15.50
C GLY A 83 -1.80 -5.02 -14.45
N GLN A 84 -1.07 -4.11 -13.79
CA GLN A 84 -0.03 -4.48 -12.82
C GLN A 84 -0.59 -4.62 -11.40
N ALA A 85 0.09 -5.42 -10.60
CA ALA A 85 -0.10 -5.51 -9.16
C ALA A 85 1.19 -5.12 -8.44
N TYR A 86 1.09 -4.19 -7.50
CA TYR A 86 2.22 -3.68 -6.72
C TYR A 86 2.03 -4.04 -5.25
N PHE A 87 3.05 -4.66 -4.66
CA PHE A 87 3.12 -4.96 -3.24
C PHE A 87 3.99 -3.89 -2.57
N ILE A 88 3.54 -3.33 -1.46
CA ILE A 88 4.21 -2.19 -0.80
C ILE A 88 4.40 -2.45 0.71
N CYS A 89 5.57 -2.07 1.21
CA CYS A 89 6.02 -2.06 2.61
C CYS A 89 7.16 -1.03 2.77
N ASP A 90 7.53 -0.65 3.99
CA ASP A 90 8.66 0.25 4.29
C ASP A 90 9.95 -0.43 4.80
#